data_AF-A0A7V1U6B6-F1
#
_entry.id   AF-A0A7V1U6B6-F1
#
_cell.length_a   1.000
_cell.length_b   1.000
_cell.length_c   1.000
_cell.angle_alpha   90.00
_cell.angle_beta   90.00
_cell.angle_gamma   90.00
#
_symmetry.space_group_name_H-M   'P 1'
#
loop_
_entity.id
_entity.type
_entity.pdbx_description
1 polymer ?
#
loop_
_entity_poly.entity_id
_entity_poly.type
_entity_poly.pdbx_seq_one_letter_code
_entity_poly.pdbx_strand_id
1 'polypeptide(L)'
;MTLKPITDRAEVAIDFPDKAYMGSFGRASSFEATADAEGVTIKLSRSGEDRRTAQMHLHYYLFAGVLADIAAALAARPPLDEAHREPLLAAARALVSALERTAG
;
A
#
# COMPACT_ATOMS: atom_id res chain seq x y z
N MET A 1 -1.56 15.65 9.18
CA MET A 1 -1.44 14.19 8.97
C MET A 1 0.01 13.80 9.16
N THR A 2 0.29 12.61 9.70
CA THR A 2 1.64 12.21 10.15
C THR A 2 2.16 11.07 9.29
N LEU A 3 3.28 11.31 8.60
CA LEU A 3 4.05 10.31 7.86
C LEU A 3 4.53 9.20 8.83
N LYS A 4 4.24 7.94 8.49
CA LYS A 4 4.61 6.78 9.33
C LYS A 4 5.92 6.18 8.82
N PRO A 5 6.87 5.76 9.69
CA PRO A 5 8.09 5.10 9.24
C PRO A 5 7.77 3.76 8.57
N ILE A 6 8.53 3.39 7.53
CA ILE A 6 8.45 2.05 6.94
C ILE A 6 9.13 1.05 7.88
N THR A 7 8.44 -0.05 8.22
CA THR A 7 8.95 -1.08 9.13
C THR A 7 9.91 -2.06 8.44
N ASP A 8 9.73 -2.25 7.13
CA ASP A 8 10.54 -3.17 6.31
C ASP A 8 11.05 -2.47 5.03
N ARG A 9 10.55 -2.86 3.86
CA ARG A 9 10.98 -2.32 2.56
C ARG A 9 9.81 -2.28 1.58
N ALA A 10 9.85 -1.31 0.67
CA ALA A 10 9.02 -1.27 -0.51
C ALA A 10 9.91 -1.11 -1.75
N GLU A 11 9.53 -1.77 -2.83
CA GLU A 11 10.15 -1.65 -4.14
C GLU A 11 9.11 -1.13 -5.12
N VAL A 12 9.48 -0.13 -5.90
CA VAL A 12 8.60 0.53 -6.85
C VAL A 12 9.27 0.50 -8.21
N ALA A 13 8.54 -0.01 -9.20
CA ALA A 13 8.92 0.03 -10.60
C ALA A 13 7.77 0.65 -11.41
N ILE A 14 8.09 1.54 -12.33
CA ILE A 14 7.19 2.07 -13.35
C ILE A 14 7.90 1.88 -14.67
N ASP A 15 7.32 1.09 -15.56
CA ASP A 15 7.90 0.74 -16.84
C ASP A 15 7.04 1.29 -17.99
N PHE A 16 7.63 2.17 -18.79
CA PHE A 16 7.08 2.71 -20.02
C PHE A 16 7.92 2.19 -21.20
N PRO A 17 7.37 2.13 -22.43
CA PRO A 17 8.07 1.57 -23.59
C PRO A 17 9.51 2.06 -23.79
N ASP A 18 9.77 3.34 -23.49
CA ASP A 18 11.10 3.96 -23.64
C ASP A 18 11.72 4.40 -22.30
N LYS A 19 11.09 4.06 -21.16
CA LYS A 19 11.53 4.58 -19.86
C LYS A 19 11.12 3.69 -18.69
N ALA A 20 12.11 3.15 -18.00
CA ALA A 20 11.93 2.50 -16.70
C ALA A 20 12.37 3.42 -15.56
N TYR A 21 11.54 3.51 -14.53
CA TYR A 21 11.89 4.06 -13.22
C TYR A 21 11.82 2.95 -12.19
N MET A 22 12.90 2.75 -11.45
CA MET A 22 12.98 1.76 -10.39
C MET A 22 13.58 2.38 -9.13
N GLY A 23 13.09 1.98 -7.97
CA GLY A 23 13.64 2.42 -6.70
C GLY A 23 13.09 1.64 -5.52
N SER A 24 13.74 1.82 -4.38
CA SER A 24 13.32 1.20 -3.12
C SER A 24 13.19 2.24 -2.01
N PHE A 25 12.28 1.98 -1.08
CA PHE A 25 12.07 2.72 0.15
C PHE A 25 12.31 1.78 1.32
N GLY A 26 13.27 2.11 2.19
CA GLY A 26 13.58 1.33 3.39
C GLY A 26 13.22 2.08 4.67
N ARG A 27 13.78 1.65 5.81
CA ARG A 27 13.48 2.20 7.15
C ARG A 27 13.70 3.71 7.33
N ALA A 28 14.55 4.32 6.52
CA ALA A 28 14.75 5.79 6.49
C ALA A 28 13.67 6.54 5.70
N SER A 29 12.67 5.83 5.17
CA SER A 29 11.55 6.37 4.42
C SER A 29 10.27 6.27 5.24
N SER A 30 9.25 6.97 4.78
CA SER A 30 7.93 6.99 5.39
C SER A 30 6.85 6.66 4.36
N PHE A 31 5.68 6.25 4.85
CA PHE A 31 4.49 6.03 4.05
C PHE A 31 3.28 6.77 4.61
N GLU A 32 2.33 7.05 3.73
CA GLU A 32 0.98 7.49 4.08
C GLU A 32 -0.05 6.86 3.14
N ALA A 33 -1.25 6.64 3.69
CA ALA A 33 -2.45 6.31 2.91
C ALA A 33 -3.56 7.29 3.30
N THR A 34 -4.17 7.92 2.31
CA THR A 34 -5.30 8.85 2.49
C THR A 34 -6.43 8.45 1.56
N ALA A 35 -7.66 8.82 1.91
CA ALA A 35 -8.83 8.60 1.07
C ALA A 35 -9.60 9.91 0.91
N ASP A 36 -10.21 10.10 -0.26
CA ASP A 36 -11.06 11.24 -0.60
C ASP A 36 -12.39 10.77 -1.19
N ALA A 37 -13.08 11.60 -1.97
CA ALA A 37 -14.36 11.23 -2.56
C ALA A 37 -14.23 10.22 -3.73
N GLU A 38 -13.05 10.12 -4.34
CA GLU A 38 -12.83 9.38 -5.58
C GLU A 38 -12.04 8.09 -5.37
N GLY A 39 -11.19 8.04 -4.35
CA GLY A 39 -10.33 6.88 -4.14
C GLY A 39 -9.40 6.92 -2.93
N VAL A 40 -8.31 6.16 -3.07
CA VAL A 40 -7.25 6.02 -2.06
C VAL A 40 -5.92 6.41 -2.68
N THR A 41 -5.21 7.32 -2.01
CA THR A 41 -3.82 7.66 -2.33
C THR A 41 -2.89 6.87 -1.42
N ILE A 42 -1.90 6.20 -2.01
CA ILE A 42 -0.77 5.57 -1.31
C ILE A 42 0.49 6.31 -1.71
N LYS A 43 1.29 6.71 -0.72
CA LYS A 43 2.54 7.43 -0.97
C LYS A 43 3.67 6.89 -0.11
N LEU A 44 4.83 6.77 -0.74
CA LEU A 44 6.12 6.49 -0.12
C LEU A 44 7.01 7.72 -0.31
N SER A 45 7.70 8.15 0.75
CA SER A 45 8.55 9.33 0.71
C SER A 45 9.83 9.13 1.51
N ARG A 46 10.97 9.54 0.95
CA ARG A 46 12.22 9.74 1.68
C ARG A 46 12.56 11.22 1.62
N SER A 47 12.83 11.83 2.77
CA SER A 47 13.34 13.20 2.89
C SER A 47 14.88 13.22 2.95
N GLY A 48 15.47 14.42 2.95
CA GLY A 48 16.93 14.61 2.93
C GLY A 48 17.51 14.77 1.53
N GLU A 49 18.83 14.68 1.39
CA GLU A 49 19.54 14.89 0.12
C GLU A 49 19.12 13.90 -0.96
N ASP A 50 18.82 12.67 -0.54
CA ASP A 50 18.40 11.53 -1.36
C ASP A 50 16.86 11.49 -1.59
N ARG A 51 16.23 12.67 -1.67
CA ARG A 51 14.78 12.82 -1.71
C ARG A 51 14.16 12.04 -2.86
N ARG A 52 13.21 11.17 -2.55
CA ARG A 52 12.40 10.47 -3.55
C ARG A 52 10.97 10.27 -3.05
N THR A 53 10.04 10.23 -3.98
CA THR A 53 8.62 10.04 -3.68
C THR A 53 8.00 9.17 -4.76
N ALA A 54 7.21 8.18 -4.34
CA ALA A 54 6.34 7.40 -5.20
C ALA A 54 4.91 7.57 -4.68
N GLN A 55 3.97 7.87 -5.56
CA GLN A 55 2.58 8.09 -5.20
C GLN A 55 1.68 7.46 -6.26
N MET A 56 0.61 6.80 -5.79
CA MET A 56 -0.42 6.23 -6.63
C MET A 56 -1.79 6.58 -6.06
N HIS A 57 -2.70 7.01 -6.93
CA HIS A 57 -4.11 7.20 -6.58
C HIS A 57 -4.93 6.12 -7.30
N LEU A 58 -5.71 5.36 -6.53
CA LEU A 58 -6.57 4.29 -7.04
C LEU A 58 -8.03 4.64 -6.77
N HIS A 59 -8.82 4.77 -7.84
CA HIS A 59 -10.27 4.90 -7.71
C HIS A 59 -10.89 3.64 -7.09
N TYR A 60 -12.00 3.79 -6.36
CA TYR A 60 -12.53 2.73 -5.51
C TYR A 60 -12.81 1.39 -6.20
N TYR A 61 -13.34 1.39 -7.43
CA TYR A 61 -13.59 0.12 -8.14
C TYR A 61 -12.29 -0.58 -8.57
N LEU A 62 -11.28 0.19 -9.02
CA LEU A 62 -9.96 -0.38 -9.32
C LEU A 62 -9.31 -0.91 -8.03
N PHE A 63 -9.39 -0.14 -6.95
CA PHE A 63 -8.83 -0.54 -5.67
C PHE A 63 -9.50 -1.82 -5.12
N ALA A 64 -10.82 -1.94 -5.26
CA ALA A 64 -11.55 -3.16 -4.91
C ALA A 64 -11.08 -4.37 -5.73
N GLY A 65 -10.87 -4.21 -7.04
CA GLY A 65 -10.29 -5.24 -7.90
C GLY A 65 -8.90 -5.66 -7.45
N VAL A 66 -8.02 -4.70 -7.15
CA VAL A 66 -6.67 -4.97 -6.64
C VAL A 66 -6.72 -5.75 -5.32
N LEU A 67 -7.60 -5.39 -4.38
CA LEU A 67 -7.76 -6.12 -3.13
C LEU A 67 -8.23 -7.56 -3.34
N ALA A 68 -9.17 -7.79 -4.28
CA ALA A 68 -9.64 -9.12 -4.62
C ALA A 68 -8.54 -9.99 -5.21
N ASP A 69 -7.74 -9.45 -6.15
CA ASP A 69 -6.62 -10.17 -6.75
C ASP A 69 -5.50 -10.45 -5.75
N ILE A 70 -5.20 -9.52 -4.83
CA ILE A 70 -4.27 -9.77 -3.71
C ILE A 70 -4.75 -10.94 -2.86
N ALA A 71 -6.05 -10.97 -2.51
CA ALA A 71 -6.61 -12.06 -1.71
C ALA A 71 -6.52 -13.41 -2.44
N ALA A 72 -6.85 -13.45 -3.73
CA ALA A 72 -6.74 -14.65 -4.56
C ALA A 72 -5.28 -15.14 -4.67
N ALA A 73 -4.34 -14.23 -4.90
CA ALA A 73 -2.91 -14.55 -5.00
C ALA A 73 -2.35 -15.12 -3.68
N LEU A 74 -2.76 -14.57 -2.53
CA LEU A 74 -2.37 -15.09 -1.22
C LEU A 74 -2.99 -16.48 -0.94
N ALA A 75 -4.22 -16.73 -1.41
CA ALA A 75 -4.88 -18.02 -1.26
C ALA A 75 -4.28 -19.12 -2.15
N ALA A 76 -3.69 -18.75 -3.29
CA ALA A 76 -3.11 -19.69 -4.25
C ALA A 76 -1.71 -20.21 -3.87
N ARG A 77 -1.13 -19.72 -2.77
CA ARG A 77 0.20 -20.11 -2.28
C ARG A 77 0.12 -20.78 -0.90
N PRO A 78 1.18 -21.46 -0.42
CA PRO A 78 1.23 -21.91 0.97
C PRO A 78 1.01 -20.74 1.95
N PRO A 79 0.36 -20.93 3.11
CA PRO A 79 0.11 -19.84 4.06
C PRO A 79 1.39 -19.07 4.42
N LEU A 80 1.22 -17.77 4.69
CA LEU A 80 2.27 -16.95 5.30
C LEU A 80 2.59 -17.50 6.70
N ASP A 81 3.84 -17.32 7.15
CA ASP A 81 4.19 -17.58 8.54
C ASP A 81 3.43 -16.62 9.48
N GLU A 82 3.41 -16.97 10.76
CA GLU A 82 2.64 -16.23 11.77
C GLU A 82 3.07 -14.76 11.88
N ALA A 83 4.38 -14.50 11.83
CA ALA A 83 4.94 -13.17 12.02
C ALA A 83 4.51 -12.17 10.93
N HIS A 84 4.29 -12.65 9.69
CA HIS A 84 3.74 -11.83 8.61
C HIS A 84 2.21 -11.87 8.57
N ARG A 85 1.60 -13.03 8.86
CA ARG A 85 0.16 -13.26 8.74
C ARG A 85 -0.64 -12.44 9.75
N GLU A 86 -0.23 -12.42 11.01
CA GLU A 86 -0.96 -11.73 12.09
C GLU A 86 -1.13 -10.22 11.84
N PRO A 87 -0.07 -9.43 11.58
CA PRO A 87 -0.22 -8.00 11.36
C PRO A 87 -1.03 -7.68 10.10
N LEU A 88 -0.86 -8.46 9.02
CA LEU A 88 -1.66 -8.29 7.80
C LEU A 88 -3.13 -8.59 8.04
N LEU A 89 -3.45 -9.68 8.77
CA LEU A 89 -4.83 -10.03 9.10
C LEU A 89 -5.49 -8.98 9.99
N ALA A 90 -4.77 -8.45 10.99
CA ALA A 90 -5.26 -7.38 11.83
C ALA A 90 -5.57 -6.10 11.02
N ALA A 91 -4.68 -5.71 10.10
CA ALA A 91 -4.90 -4.56 9.22
C ALA A 91 -6.08 -4.77 8.26
N ALA A 92 -6.23 -5.98 7.69
CA ALA A 92 -7.34 -6.31 6.80
C ALA A 92 -8.69 -6.25 7.54
N ARG A 93 -8.76 -6.75 8.78
CA ARG A 93 -9.96 -6.63 9.63
C ARG A 93 -10.31 -5.17 9.93
N ALA A 94 -9.33 -4.33 10.22
CA ALA A 94 -9.56 -2.90 10.42
C ALA A 94 -10.11 -2.22 9.15
N LEU A 95 -9.64 -2.62 7.97
CA LEU A 95 -10.20 -2.15 6.70
C LEU A 95 -11.66 -2.60 6.52
N VAL A 96 -11.98 -3.86 6.79
CA VAL A 96 -13.37 -4.37 6.75
C VAL A 96 -14.27 -3.56 7.67
N SER A 97 -13.89 -3.38 8.94
CA SER A 97 -14.67 -2.60 9.89
C SER A 97 -14.86 -1.14 9.44
N ALA A 98 -13.87 -0.54 8.75
CA ALA A 98 -13.99 0.81 8.24
C ALA A 98 -14.99 0.93 7.08
N LEU A 99 -15.08 -0.11 6.23
CA LEU A 99 -15.99 -0.20 5.07
C LEU A 99 -17.42 -0.56 5.45
N GLU A 100 -17.61 -1.31 6.54
CA GLU A 100 -18.93 -1.65 7.08
C GLU A 100 -19.63 -0.46 7.75
N ARG A 101 -18.90 0.63 8.01
CA ARG A 101 -19.52 1.88 8.49
C ARG A 101 -20.43 2.45 7.41
N THR A 102 -21.72 2.29 7.59
CA THR A 102 -22.71 3.04 6.82
C THR A 102 -22.74 4.49 7.29
N ALA A 103 -23.02 5.44 6.40
CA ALA A 103 -23.41 6.77 6.82
C ALA A 103 -24.62 6.63 7.75
N GLY A 104 -24.52 7.20 8.96
CA GLY A 104 -25.64 7.27 9.89
C GLY A 104 -26.76 8.17 9.38
#